data_AF-A0A929DZ35-F1
#
_entry.id   AF-A0A929DZ35-F1
#
_cell.length_a   1.000
_cell.length_b   1.000
_cell.length_c   1.000
_cell.angle_alpha   90.00
_cell.angle_beta   90.00
_cell.angle_gamma   90.00
#
_symmetry.space_group_name_H-M   'P 1'
#
loop_
_entity.id
_entity.type
_entity.pdbx_description
1 polymer ?
#
loop_
_entity_poly.entity_id
_entity_poly.type
_entity_poly.pdbx_seq_one_letter_code
_entity_poly.pdbx_strand_id
1 'polypeptide(L)'
;YQQRAQFYKNLFDPATGFMRPKNSDHSWVEPFDPAEGSEHFVEGNSYQYSLFAPHDVNGLIDLLGGNDKFIKWLDLLFTYQSEHDAGVKDASGLMGQYAHGNEPSHHMAYLYNYAGAAPKTQKIIREILHTMYDDTPGGLEGNEDCGQMSAWYILNAMGFYPVNPGDANYIIGTPLFDRVTVHLENGKKFVIKANHLSDKNIYIQSATLNGLPYTKSWFTHGEITSGSELVFEMGPAPNYNWGASGEDRPVTMEFRPAVAMPYILQKDPDFLDSIEISLDCETEEALIYYTLDGSEPTERSQAYTAPFLLKNSSLLKFIATKEGLLTSLTVAEKLNQLEFEEFHNYEGTTMAQGLEYRYYENNVMFVGELLPLKPIETGTISHFSIEDRKTDMYFGYVYNGFIRIPEDGAYTFYNKTNDGSILYLDGEEFINMDGGHPAHEVYKTIALKKGVYKIDQIYFQMGGGFMNKVSWKGPGFEKTEIPASVLFHEK
;
A
#
# COMPACT_ATOMS: atom_id res chain seq x y z
N TYR A 1 -10.29 -10.17 14.81
CA TYR A 1 -9.07 -9.33 14.81
C TYR A 1 -7.78 -10.12 14.60
N GLN A 2 -7.57 -11.30 15.20
CA GLN A 2 -6.35 -12.11 14.97
C GLN A 2 -6.08 -12.46 13.50
N GLN A 3 -7.11 -12.69 12.69
CA GLN A 3 -6.94 -12.88 11.23
C GLN A 3 -6.39 -11.62 10.56
N ARG A 4 -7.03 -10.46 10.81
CA ARG A 4 -6.61 -9.15 10.25
C ARG A 4 -5.20 -8.75 10.69
N ALA A 5 -4.82 -9.06 11.92
CA ALA A 5 -3.47 -8.79 12.42
C ALA A 5 -2.37 -9.51 11.61
N GLN A 6 -2.72 -10.56 10.85
CA GLN A 6 -1.77 -11.32 10.04
C GLN A 6 -1.74 -10.89 8.57
N PHE A 7 -2.45 -9.83 8.18
CA PHE A 7 -2.56 -9.41 6.77
C PHE A 7 -1.25 -8.92 6.16
N TYR A 8 -0.27 -8.54 6.99
CA TYR A 8 1.08 -8.24 6.52
C TYR A 8 1.68 -9.43 5.73
N LYS A 9 1.31 -10.68 6.07
CA LYS A 9 1.78 -11.88 5.37
C LYS A 9 1.31 -11.93 3.91
N ASN A 10 0.18 -11.30 3.57
CA ASN A 10 -0.37 -11.31 2.21
C ASN A 10 0.48 -10.49 1.22
N LEU A 11 1.35 -9.61 1.71
CA LEU A 11 2.20 -8.74 0.90
C LEU A 11 3.66 -9.21 0.89
N PHE A 12 4.02 -10.27 1.62
CA PHE A 12 5.38 -10.77 1.62
C PHE A 12 5.65 -11.60 0.36
N ASP A 13 6.57 -11.13 -0.49
CA ASP A 13 7.03 -11.86 -1.66
C ASP A 13 8.26 -12.73 -1.26
N PRO A 14 8.10 -14.06 -1.13
CA PRO A 14 9.20 -14.94 -0.72
C PRO A 14 10.34 -15.00 -1.74
N ALA A 15 10.11 -14.61 -3.01
CA ALA A 15 11.16 -14.59 -4.03
C ALA A 15 12.13 -13.42 -3.83
N THR A 16 11.64 -12.29 -3.30
CA THR A 16 12.45 -11.09 -3.05
C THR A 16 12.87 -10.97 -1.59
N GLY A 17 12.07 -11.51 -0.66
CA GLY A 17 12.25 -11.35 0.78
C GLY A 17 11.78 -9.99 1.30
N PHE A 18 10.88 -9.32 0.57
CA PHE A 18 10.36 -7.99 0.88
C PHE A 18 8.83 -7.97 0.86
N MET A 19 8.24 -7.00 1.54
CA MET A 19 6.85 -6.65 1.33
C MET A 19 6.72 -5.94 -0.01
N ARG A 20 5.95 -6.52 -0.92
CA ARG A 20 5.79 -6.06 -2.29
C ARG A 20 4.32 -5.70 -2.54
N PRO A 21 4.04 -4.57 -3.21
CA PRO A 21 2.67 -4.22 -3.57
C PRO A 21 2.03 -5.28 -4.46
N LYS A 22 0.75 -5.56 -4.23
CA LYS A 22 -0.09 -6.42 -5.07
C LYS A 22 -1.19 -5.59 -5.73
N ASN A 23 -1.44 -5.85 -7.01
CA ASN A 23 -2.58 -5.34 -7.74
C ASN A 23 -3.88 -5.98 -7.24
N SER A 24 -5.02 -5.38 -7.60
CA SER A 24 -6.35 -5.94 -7.29
C SER A 24 -6.58 -7.32 -7.92
N ASP A 25 -5.84 -7.65 -8.99
CA ASP A 25 -5.86 -8.98 -9.61
C ASP A 25 -4.87 -9.97 -8.97
N HIS A 26 -4.34 -9.64 -7.79
CA HIS A 26 -3.38 -10.43 -7.00
C HIS A 26 -2.00 -10.62 -7.64
N SER A 27 -1.76 -10.06 -8.83
CA SER A 27 -0.41 -10.01 -9.39
C SER A 27 0.49 -9.06 -8.58
N TRP A 28 1.77 -9.40 -8.49
CA TRP A 28 2.76 -8.49 -7.92
C TRP A 28 2.99 -7.30 -8.85
N VAL A 29 3.21 -6.11 -8.28
CA VAL A 29 3.58 -4.93 -9.08
C VAL A 29 4.96 -5.11 -9.70
N GLU A 30 5.08 -4.81 -11.00
CA GLU A 30 6.31 -4.94 -11.82
C GLU A 30 6.57 -3.69 -12.67
N PRO A 31 7.84 -3.26 -12.84
CA PRO A 31 9.05 -3.79 -12.18
C PRO A 31 9.07 -3.49 -10.67
N PHE A 32 9.93 -4.18 -9.91
CA PHE A 32 10.06 -3.98 -8.46
C PHE A 32 11.52 -3.86 -8.04
N ASP A 33 11.89 -2.70 -7.51
CA ASP A 33 13.12 -2.48 -6.74
C ASP A 33 12.71 -2.11 -5.29
N PRO A 34 13.15 -2.87 -4.28
CA PRO A 34 12.77 -2.59 -2.88
C PRO A 34 13.30 -1.25 -2.34
N ALA A 35 14.29 -0.63 -2.98
CA ALA A 35 14.84 0.67 -2.61
C ALA A 35 14.14 1.85 -3.30
N GLU A 36 13.34 1.60 -4.35
CA GLU A 36 12.61 2.63 -5.06
C GLU A 36 11.41 3.12 -4.22
N GLY A 37 11.31 4.44 -4.02
CA GLY A 37 10.11 5.05 -3.47
C GLY A 37 8.94 4.94 -4.46
N SER A 38 7.74 4.63 -3.98
CA SER A 38 6.56 4.50 -4.85
C SER A 38 5.30 4.99 -4.16
N GLU A 39 4.23 5.16 -4.93
CA GLU A 39 2.90 5.53 -4.40
C GLU A 39 2.30 4.47 -3.45
N HIS A 40 2.88 3.28 -3.38
CA HIS A 40 2.42 2.19 -2.52
C HIS A 40 2.97 2.28 -1.07
N PHE A 41 4.00 3.10 -0.85
CA PHE A 41 4.57 3.35 0.47
C PHE A 41 4.51 4.85 0.77
N VAL A 42 4.03 5.20 1.96
CA VAL A 42 3.98 6.61 2.36
C VAL A 42 5.38 7.01 2.82
N GLU A 43 5.99 7.97 2.12
CA GLU A 43 7.28 8.59 2.52
C GLU A 43 8.43 7.58 2.69
N GLY A 44 8.40 6.49 1.91
CA GLY A 44 9.43 5.48 2.04
C GLY A 44 9.44 4.46 0.91
N ASN A 45 10.13 3.37 1.16
CA ASN A 45 10.26 2.25 0.24
C ASN A 45 10.03 0.91 0.97
N SER A 46 10.23 -0.19 0.25
CA SER A 46 10.00 -1.52 0.80
C SER A 46 11.00 -1.89 1.90
N TYR A 47 12.25 -1.42 1.85
CA TYR A 47 13.20 -1.62 2.97
C TYR A 47 12.65 -1.04 4.28
N GLN A 48 12.02 0.13 4.24
CA GLN A 48 11.55 0.81 5.46
C GLN A 48 10.24 0.22 6.00
N TYR A 49 9.41 -0.37 5.12
CA TYR A 49 8.10 -0.94 5.51
C TYR A 49 8.08 -2.45 5.72
N SER A 50 9.05 -3.21 5.19
CA SER A 50 8.95 -4.68 5.14
C SER A 50 8.87 -5.36 6.51
N LEU A 51 9.46 -4.74 7.52
CA LEU A 51 9.44 -5.25 8.90
C LEU A 51 8.48 -4.47 9.82
N PHE A 52 7.48 -3.79 9.24
CA PHE A 52 6.50 -3.01 9.99
C PHE A 52 5.30 -3.86 10.46
N ALA A 53 5.59 -4.93 11.22
CA ALA A 53 4.60 -5.71 11.95
C ALA A 53 5.06 -5.90 13.41
N PRO A 54 5.16 -4.81 14.19
CA PRO A 54 5.76 -4.85 15.54
C PRO A 54 5.01 -5.78 16.51
N HIS A 55 3.73 -6.03 16.25
CA HIS A 55 2.93 -6.98 17.02
C HIS A 55 3.25 -8.46 16.76
N ASP A 56 3.98 -8.78 15.69
CA ASP A 56 4.28 -10.16 15.26
C ASP A 56 5.70 -10.30 14.66
N VAL A 57 6.72 -9.82 15.37
CA VAL A 57 8.12 -9.93 14.94
C VAL A 57 8.55 -11.40 14.80
N ASN A 58 8.03 -12.31 15.63
CA ASN A 58 8.29 -13.74 15.47
C ASN A 58 7.76 -14.25 14.10
N GLY A 59 6.57 -13.83 13.68
CA GLY A 59 6.06 -14.14 12.35
C GLY A 59 6.88 -13.54 11.20
N LEU A 60 7.45 -12.34 11.36
CA LEU A 60 8.39 -11.77 10.38
C LEU A 60 9.70 -12.59 10.28
N ILE A 61 10.22 -13.07 11.41
CA ILE A 61 11.38 -13.97 11.45
C ILE A 61 11.07 -15.26 10.68
N ASP A 62 9.88 -15.83 10.87
CA ASP A 62 9.46 -17.05 10.18
C ASP A 62 9.31 -16.84 8.67
N LEU A 63 8.70 -15.73 8.22
CA LEU A 63 8.59 -15.38 6.79
C LEU A 63 9.96 -15.29 6.12
N LEU A 64 10.95 -14.68 6.79
CA LEU A 64 12.31 -14.57 6.29
C LEU A 64 13.12 -15.88 6.40
N GLY A 65 12.56 -16.91 7.03
CA GLY A 65 13.15 -18.24 7.14
C GLY A 65 14.12 -18.40 8.32
N GLY A 66 13.86 -17.70 9.43
CA GLY A 66 14.54 -17.87 10.71
C GLY A 66 15.55 -16.77 11.07
N ASN A 67 16.02 -16.82 12.31
CA ASN A 67 16.84 -15.78 12.95
C ASN A 67 18.05 -15.35 12.10
N ASP A 68 18.81 -16.29 11.54
CA ASP A 68 20.03 -15.96 10.78
C ASP A 68 19.75 -15.17 9.51
N LYS A 69 18.66 -15.51 8.80
CA LYS A 69 18.25 -14.77 7.60
C LYS A 69 17.67 -13.42 7.97
N PHE A 70 16.89 -13.35 9.05
CA PHE A 70 16.36 -12.10 9.59
C PHE A 70 17.47 -11.13 9.99
N ILE A 71 18.51 -11.60 10.70
CA ILE A 71 19.68 -10.78 11.06
C ILE A 71 20.41 -10.28 9.82
N LYS A 72 20.58 -11.11 8.78
CA LYS A 72 21.22 -10.70 7.52
C LYS A 72 20.38 -9.66 6.76
N TRP A 73 19.06 -9.78 6.80
CA TRP A 73 18.16 -8.80 6.21
C TRP A 73 18.32 -7.44 6.91
N LEU A 74 18.37 -7.42 8.24
CA LEU A 74 18.65 -6.20 8.99
C LEU A 74 20.07 -5.66 8.72
N ASP A 75 21.08 -6.52 8.60
CA ASP A 75 22.43 -6.08 8.24
C ASP A 75 22.42 -5.36 6.88
N LEU A 76 21.65 -5.89 5.92
CA LEU A 76 21.47 -5.27 4.61
C LEU A 76 20.76 -3.92 4.73
N LEU A 77 19.69 -3.81 5.52
CA LEU A 77 19.00 -2.53 5.78
C LEU A 77 19.99 -1.43 6.20
N PHE A 78 20.89 -1.71 7.14
CA PHE A 78 21.82 -0.70 7.67
C PHE A 78 23.06 -0.44 6.80
N THR A 79 23.25 -1.18 5.70
CA THR A 79 24.47 -1.09 4.88
C THR A 79 24.25 -0.90 3.38
N TYR A 80 23.06 -1.21 2.87
CA TYR A 80 22.75 -1.10 1.45
C TYR A 80 22.54 0.36 1.02
N GLN A 81 23.19 0.75 -0.08
CA GLN A 81 23.04 2.06 -0.70
C GLN A 81 22.47 1.89 -2.10
N SER A 82 21.54 2.76 -2.49
CA SER A 82 20.85 2.70 -3.77
C SER A 82 21.03 4.00 -4.55
N GLU A 83 20.89 3.93 -5.87
CA GLU A 83 20.77 5.15 -6.70
C GLU A 83 19.47 5.92 -6.44
N HIS A 84 18.47 5.25 -5.85
CA HIS A 84 17.17 5.84 -5.49
C HIS A 84 17.19 6.65 -4.18
N ASP A 85 18.27 6.59 -3.38
CA ASP A 85 18.31 7.15 -2.01
C ASP A 85 17.91 8.63 -1.96
N ALA A 86 18.38 9.44 -2.92
CA ALA A 86 18.07 10.87 -2.99
C ALA A 86 16.63 11.18 -3.47
N GLY A 87 15.93 10.19 -4.01
CA GLY A 87 14.58 10.32 -4.58
C GLY A 87 13.46 9.81 -3.68
N VAL A 88 13.77 9.14 -2.56
CA VAL A 88 12.77 8.69 -1.61
C VAL A 88 12.28 9.88 -0.79
N LYS A 89 11.00 10.23 -0.95
CA LYS A 89 10.38 11.38 -0.29
C LYS A 89 10.49 11.26 1.22
N ASP A 90 10.93 12.33 1.88
CA ASP A 90 11.03 12.48 3.34
C ASP A 90 11.89 11.40 4.05
N ALA A 91 12.74 10.69 3.31
CA ALA A 91 13.73 9.75 3.86
C ALA A 91 15.10 10.43 4.04
N SER A 92 15.35 10.97 5.23
CA SER A 92 16.62 11.61 5.62
C SER A 92 17.29 10.88 6.79
N GLY A 93 18.50 11.29 7.18
CA GLY A 93 19.27 10.60 8.22
C GLY A 93 19.59 9.15 7.86
N LEU A 94 20.11 8.92 6.65
CA LEU A 94 20.29 7.57 6.11
C LEU A 94 21.49 6.84 6.73
N MET A 95 21.27 5.60 7.16
CA MET A 95 22.28 4.59 7.45
C MET A 95 21.99 3.36 6.60
N GLY A 96 22.59 3.31 5.40
CA GLY A 96 22.10 2.41 4.35
C GLY A 96 20.69 2.82 3.93
N GLN A 97 19.74 1.90 4.01
CA GLN A 97 18.30 2.13 3.74
C GLN A 97 17.50 2.52 4.99
N TYR A 98 18.08 2.39 6.20
CA TYR A 98 17.46 2.93 7.41
C TYR A 98 17.39 4.45 7.31
N ALA A 99 16.20 5.04 7.43
CA ALA A 99 15.99 6.49 7.40
C ALA A 99 15.57 6.98 8.78
N HIS A 100 16.48 7.61 9.52
CA HIS A 100 16.19 8.05 10.87
C HIS A 100 15.29 9.28 10.93
N GLY A 101 15.28 10.11 9.90
CA GLY A 101 14.43 11.29 9.82
C GLY A 101 12.94 10.98 9.58
N ASN A 102 12.55 9.70 9.55
CA ASN A 102 11.19 9.26 9.26
C ASN A 102 10.75 8.05 10.11
N GLU A 103 9.48 8.05 10.55
CA GLU A 103 8.93 7.15 11.56
C GLU A 103 8.97 5.64 11.25
N PRO A 104 8.75 5.17 10.00
CA PRO A 104 8.69 3.74 9.72
C PRO A 104 9.96 2.99 10.16
N SER A 105 11.09 3.69 10.23
CA SER A 105 12.38 3.13 10.63
C SER A 105 12.59 3.02 12.14
N HIS A 106 11.88 3.80 12.97
CA HIS A 106 12.27 4.09 14.35
C HIS A 106 12.41 2.85 15.26
N HIS A 107 11.69 1.77 14.98
CA HIS A 107 11.75 0.52 15.75
C HIS A 107 12.79 -0.50 15.22
N MET A 108 13.28 -0.35 13.99
CA MET A 108 13.94 -1.43 13.24
C MET A 108 15.23 -1.94 13.90
N ALA A 109 16.03 -1.06 14.51
CA ALA A 109 17.26 -1.44 15.20
C ALA A 109 16.99 -2.42 16.37
N TYR A 110 15.84 -2.31 17.03
CA TYR A 110 15.47 -3.17 18.15
C TYR A 110 15.08 -4.58 17.73
N LEU A 111 14.82 -4.81 16.44
CA LEU A 111 14.40 -6.12 15.93
C LEU A 111 15.51 -7.18 16.05
N TYR A 112 16.79 -6.78 16.15
CA TYR A 112 17.87 -7.71 16.46
C TYR A 112 17.68 -8.41 17.83
N ASN A 113 17.03 -7.79 18.81
CA ASN A 113 16.77 -8.41 20.11
C ASN A 113 15.87 -9.65 19.96
N TYR A 114 14.86 -9.59 19.10
CA TYR A 114 13.94 -10.70 18.83
C TYR A 114 14.64 -11.90 18.18
N ALA A 115 15.71 -11.65 17.41
CA ALA A 115 16.53 -12.69 16.79
C ALA A 115 17.72 -13.16 17.67
N GLY A 116 17.88 -12.62 18.89
CA GLY A 116 18.97 -12.97 19.81
C GLY A 116 20.30 -12.29 19.51
N ALA A 117 20.29 -11.17 18.79
CA ALA A 117 21.48 -10.40 18.40
C ALA A 117 21.54 -9.01 19.08
N ALA A 118 21.11 -8.90 20.34
CA ALA A 118 21.02 -7.64 21.09
C ALA A 118 22.27 -6.72 21.03
N PRO A 119 23.52 -7.22 20.98
CA PRO A 119 24.69 -6.35 20.78
C PRO A 119 24.65 -5.54 19.47
N LYS A 120 23.96 -6.01 18.42
CA LYS A 120 23.77 -5.23 17.19
C LYS A 120 22.85 -4.04 17.40
N THR A 121 21.73 -4.22 18.13
CA THR A 121 20.87 -3.11 18.59
C THR A 121 21.69 -2.07 19.34
N GLN A 122 22.48 -2.50 20.33
CA GLN A 122 23.31 -1.61 21.15
C GLN A 122 24.25 -0.75 20.30
N LYS A 123 24.90 -1.36 19.30
CA LYS A 123 25.77 -0.64 18.36
C LYS A 123 25.01 0.40 17.55
N ILE A 124 23.92 0.00 16.88
CA ILE A 124 23.17 0.86 15.97
C ILE A 124 22.51 2.02 16.73
N ILE A 125 21.87 1.76 17.87
CA ILE A 125 21.25 2.80 18.70
C ILE A 125 22.30 3.81 19.17
N ARG A 126 23.48 3.34 19.61
CA ARG A 126 24.56 4.25 20.01
C ARG A 126 25.05 5.12 18.86
N GLU A 127 25.15 4.55 17.66
CA GLU A 127 25.57 5.27 16.46
C GLU A 127 24.56 6.37 16.10
N ILE A 128 23.26 6.03 16.00
CA ILE A 128 22.18 6.98 15.74
C ILE A 128 22.19 8.14 16.75
N LEU A 129 22.18 7.83 18.05
CA LEU A 129 22.18 8.86 19.11
C LEU A 129 23.39 9.80 19.03
N HIS A 130 24.53 9.33 18.50
CA HIS A 130 25.76 10.11 18.42
C HIS A 130 25.88 10.90 17.11
N THR A 131 25.32 10.40 16.01
CA THR A 131 25.54 10.98 14.68
C THR A 131 24.35 11.74 14.13
N MET A 132 23.14 11.54 14.67
CA MET A 132 21.88 12.04 14.10
C MET A 132 21.12 12.98 15.05
N TYR A 133 21.75 13.37 16.16
CA TYR A 133 21.22 14.33 17.11
C TYR A 133 22.33 15.25 17.63
N ASP A 134 22.07 16.56 17.65
CA ASP A 134 22.89 17.53 18.37
C ASP A 134 22.07 18.71 18.92
N ASP A 135 22.71 19.59 19.68
CA ASP A 135 22.07 20.74 20.34
C ASP A 135 22.09 22.02 19.50
N THR A 136 22.37 21.92 18.20
CA THR A 136 22.35 23.04 17.26
C THR A 136 20.95 23.21 16.63
N PRO A 137 20.65 24.37 16.00
CA PRO A 137 19.38 24.57 15.32
C PRO A 137 19.06 23.57 14.19
N GLY A 138 20.07 22.86 13.68
CA GLY A 138 19.92 21.82 12.64
C GLY A 138 20.14 20.39 13.17
N GLY A 139 20.11 20.19 14.49
CA GLY A 139 20.48 18.92 15.14
C GLY A 139 19.47 17.79 15.02
N LEU A 140 18.54 17.85 14.07
CA LEU A 140 17.60 16.78 13.77
C LEU A 140 17.72 16.42 12.29
N GLU A 141 17.73 15.11 12.00
CA GLU A 141 17.85 14.62 10.63
C GLU A 141 16.56 14.75 9.82
N GLY A 142 15.41 15.07 10.43
CA GLY A 142 14.11 15.13 9.78
C GLY A 142 13.12 16.02 10.53
N ASN A 143 11.84 15.88 10.18
CA ASN A 143 10.76 16.57 10.88
C ASN A 143 10.70 16.13 12.34
N GLU A 144 10.34 17.04 13.25
CA GLU A 144 10.28 16.72 14.69
C GLU A 144 9.04 15.86 15.04
N ASP A 145 8.01 15.98 14.20
CA ASP A 145 6.73 15.28 14.27
C ASP A 145 6.08 15.29 15.65
N CYS A 146 5.95 16.51 16.17
CA CYS A 146 5.12 16.85 17.31
C CYS A 146 5.50 16.07 18.59
N GLY A 147 6.79 15.81 18.78
CA GLY A 147 7.35 15.08 19.90
C GLY A 147 7.84 13.67 19.57
N GLN A 148 7.57 13.13 18.38
CA GLN A 148 7.94 11.76 18.02
C GLN A 148 9.47 11.57 17.99
N MET A 149 10.21 12.44 17.29
CA MET A 149 11.68 12.37 17.24
C MET A 149 12.30 12.62 18.62
N SER A 150 11.78 13.61 19.34
CA SER A 150 12.25 13.95 20.68
C SER A 150 12.01 12.82 21.69
N ALA A 151 10.83 12.18 21.65
CA ALA A 151 10.50 11.05 22.50
C ALA A 151 11.38 9.83 22.19
N TRP A 152 11.66 9.58 20.90
CA TRP A 152 12.61 8.55 20.50
C TRP A 152 13.97 8.76 21.16
N TYR A 153 14.55 9.97 21.03
CA TYR A 153 15.83 10.30 21.66
C TYR A 153 15.80 10.09 23.18
N ILE A 154 14.78 10.62 23.87
CA ILE A 154 14.66 10.52 25.34
C ILE A 154 14.61 9.05 25.79
N LEU A 155 13.77 8.23 25.17
CA LEU A 155 13.63 6.81 25.52
C LEU A 155 14.94 6.05 25.26
N ASN A 156 15.55 6.27 24.09
CA ASN A 156 16.81 5.63 23.71
C ASN A 156 17.99 6.08 24.60
N ALA A 157 18.04 7.34 25.02
CA ALA A 157 19.03 7.84 25.95
C ALA A 157 18.93 7.18 27.34
N MET A 158 17.71 6.80 27.76
CA MET A 158 17.50 5.97 28.95
C MET A 158 17.87 4.50 28.72
N GLY A 159 17.94 4.05 27.46
CA GLY A 159 18.43 2.74 27.07
C GLY A 159 17.34 1.72 26.70
N PHE A 160 16.12 2.16 26.39
CA PHE A 160 15.04 1.24 26.01
C PHE A 160 13.99 1.90 25.09
N TYR A 161 13.18 1.09 24.40
CA TYR A 161 12.14 1.60 23.49
C TYR A 161 10.89 0.69 23.43
N PRO A 162 9.67 1.26 23.36
CA PRO A 162 8.43 0.51 23.16
C PRO A 162 8.21 0.17 21.68
N VAL A 163 8.75 -0.96 21.22
CA VAL A 163 8.62 -1.41 19.81
C VAL A 163 7.16 -1.64 19.39
N ASN A 164 6.34 -2.18 20.30
CA ASN A 164 4.95 -2.53 20.03
C ASN A 164 4.02 -1.90 21.07
N PRO A 165 3.66 -0.61 20.92
CA PRO A 165 2.70 0.03 21.81
C PRO A 165 1.39 -0.77 21.90
N GLY A 166 1.10 -1.31 23.09
CA GLY A 166 -0.08 -2.15 23.36
C GLY A 166 0.20 -3.42 24.16
N ASP A 167 1.42 -3.97 24.09
CA ASP A 167 1.82 -5.18 24.84
C ASP A 167 2.49 -4.89 26.20
N ALA A 168 2.68 -3.60 26.52
CA ALA A 168 3.31 -3.10 27.74
C ALA A 168 4.75 -3.59 27.98
N ASN A 169 5.51 -3.88 26.92
CA ASN A 169 6.92 -4.24 26.97
C ASN A 169 7.82 -3.13 26.41
N TYR A 170 9.06 -3.11 26.89
CA TYR A 170 10.12 -2.20 26.48
C TYR A 170 11.37 -3.01 26.14
N ILE A 171 11.92 -2.78 24.95
CA ILE A 171 13.07 -3.51 24.43
C ILE A 171 14.34 -2.76 24.81
N ILE A 172 15.33 -3.47 25.35
CA ILE A 172 16.58 -2.85 25.85
C ILE A 172 17.52 -2.56 24.68
N GLY A 173 17.94 -1.30 24.56
CA GLY A 173 18.99 -0.85 23.66
C GLY A 173 20.31 -0.73 24.42
N THR A 174 20.84 0.49 24.49
CA THR A 174 21.99 0.85 25.35
C THR A 174 21.77 2.22 26.00
N PRO A 175 22.06 2.38 27.30
CA PRO A 175 21.92 3.68 27.96
C PRO A 175 22.97 4.69 27.48
N LEU A 176 22.61 5.98 27.48
CA LEU A 176 23.51 7.10 27.21
C LEU A 176 24.11 7.71 28.49
N PHE A 177 23.41 7.58 29.61
CA PHE A 177 23.82 8.09 30.92
C PHE A 177 24.20 6.96 31.89
N ASP A 178 25.15 7.23 32.78
CA ASP A 178 25.58 6.32 33.85
C ASP A 178 24.46 6.06 34.86
N ARG A 179 23.54 7.02 35.03
CA ARG A 179 22.35 6.88 35.87
C ARG A 179 21.18 7.72 35.36
N VAL A 180 20.02 7.08 35.27
CA VAL A 180 18.71 7.72 35.05
C VAL A 180 17.78 7.39 36.22
N THR A 181 16.95 8.35 36.63
CA THR A 181 15.89 8.13 37.61
C THR A 181 14.59 8.74 37.11
N VAL A 182 13.60 7.89 36.85
CA VAL A 182 12.25 8.29 36.43
C VAL A 182 11.37 8.38 37.67
N HIS A 183 10.82 9.57 37.93
CA HIS A 183 9.89 9.82 39.02
C HIS A 183 8.46 9.57 38.53
N LEU A 184 7.79 8.58 39.12
CA LEU A 184 6.47 8.12 38.67
C LEU A 184 5.36 8.84 39.43
N GLU A 185 4.20 8.96 38.79
CA GLU A 185 3.01 9.60 39.39
C GLU A 185 2.53 8.88 40.66
N ASN A 186 2.79 7.58 40.78
CA ASN A 186 2.49 6.79 41.98
C ASN A 186 3.49 7.00 43.14
N GLY A 187 4.40 7.96 43.02
CA GLY A 187 5.42 8.32 44.02
C GLY A 187 6.64 7.40 44.05
N LYS A 188 6.66 6.33 43.25
CA LYS A 188 7.82 5.43 43.12
C LYS A 188 8.85 6.00 42.15
N LYS A 189 10.03 5.37 42.15
CA LYS A 189 11.14 5.72 41.26
C LYS A 189 11.58 4.49 40.50
N PHE A 190 11.67 4.58 39.18
CA PHE A 190 12.34 3.59 38.36
C PHE A 190 13.76 4.08 38.09
N VAL A 191 14.77 3.26 38.36
CA VAL A 191 16.19 3.66 38.30
C VAL A 191 16.92 2.77 37.32
N ILE A 192 17.65 3.37 36.38
CA ILE A 192 18.57 2.67 35.49
C ILE A 192 19.99 3.13 35.84
N LYS A 193 20.91 2.18 36.02
CA LYS A 193 22.34 2.43 36.24
C LYS A 193 23.16 1.67 35.20
N ALA A 194 24.20 2.31 34.66
CA ALA A 194 25.10 1.74 33.68
C ALA A 194 26.54 1.85 34.20
N ASN A 195 26.98 0.83 34.92
CA ASN A 195 28.33 0.79 35.49
C ASN A 195 29.36 0.66 34.36
N HIS A 196 30.46 1.38 34.48
CA HIS A 196 31.54 1.41 33.50
C HIS A 196 31.16 1.95 32.11
N LEU A 197 30.01 2.63 31.96
CA LEU A 197 29.63 3.28 30.70
C LEU A 197 30.70 4.29 30.26
N SER A 198 31.05 4.25 28.97
CA SER A 198 31.93 5.24 28.32
C SER A 198 31.72 5.19 26.81
N ASP A 199 32.37 6.07 26.06
CA ASP A 199 32.31 6.08 24.59
C ASP A 199 32.81 4.78 23.96
N LYS A 200 33.60 3.99 24.71
CA LYS A 200 34.04 2.66 24.29
C LYS A 200 33.15 1.56 24.85
N ASN A 201 32.70 1.70 26.11
CA ASN A 201 31.95 0.67 26.80
C ASN A 201 30.45 0.84 26.55
N ILE A 202 30.01 0.44 25.36
CA ILE A 202 28.62 0.59 24.91
C ILE A 202 27.83 -0.71 24.97
N TYR A 203 28.50 -1.84 25.24
CA TYR A 203 27.87 -3.15 25.21
C TYR A 203 27.52 -3.67 26.60
N ILE A 204 26.30 -4.15 26.78
CA ILE A 204 25.87 -4.76 28.04
C ILE A 204 26.53 -6.13 28.21
N GLN A 205 27.29 -6.31 29.29
CA GLN A 205 27.94 -7.56 29.65
C GLN A 205 27.08 -8.41 30.57
N SER A 206 26.38 -7.77 31.52
CA SER A 206 25.43 -8.41 32.44
C SER A 206 24.47 -7.37 32.99
N ALA A 207 23.33 -7.81 33.53
CA ALA A 207 22.38 -6.94 34.21
C ALA A 207 21.88 -7.54 35.53
N THR A 208 21.39 -6.68 36.42
CA THR A 208 20.58 -7.09 37.57
C THR A 208 19.30 -6.27 37.63
N LEU A 209 18.21 -6.90 38.05
CA LEU A 209 16.94 -6.26 38.34
C LEU A 209 16.64 -6.43 39.83
N ASN A 210 16.55 -5.32 40.55
CA ASN A 210 16.40 -5.31 42.01
C ASN A 210 17.46 -6.17 42.74
N GLY A 211 18.69 -6.18 42.21
CA GLY A 211 19.82 -6.93 42.75
C GLY A 211 19.90 -8.41 42.36
N LEU A 212 18.91 -8.93 41.62
CA LEU A 212 18.91 -10.31 41.12
C LEU A 212 19.46 -10.37 39.69
N PRO A 213 20.19 -11.44 39.29
CA PRO A 213 20.66 -11.60 37.92
C PRO A 213 19.53 -11.45 36.89
N TYR A 214 19.82 -10.71 35.82
CA TYR A 214 18.86 -10.42 34.75
C TYR A 214 19.51 -10.61 33.37
N THR A 215 18.92 -11.49 32.57
CA THR A 215 19.46 -11.92 31.27
C THR A 215 18.60 -11.49 30.10
N LYS A 216 17.37 -11.04 30.35
CA LYS A 216 16.41 -10.64 29.32
C LYS A 216 16.82 -9.32 28.66
N SER A 217 16.62 -9.22 27.35
CA SER A 217 16.87 -8.01 26.56
C SER A 217 15.63 -7.10 26.43
N TRP A 218 14.71 -7.21 27.39
CA TRP A 218 13.45 -6.47 27.47
C TRP A 218 12.95 -6.49 28.91
N PHE A 219 12.04 -5.59 29.25
CA PHE A 219 11.31 -5.56 30.53
C PHE A 219 9.89 -5.01 30.32
N THR A 220 9.04 -5.19 31.31
CA THR A 220 7.62 -4.85 31.32
C THR A 220 7.35 -3.48 31.93
N HIS A 221 6.21 -2.88 31.59
CA HIS A 221 5.69 -1.69 32.26
C HIS A 221 5.43 -1.92 33.76
N GLY A 222 5.16 -3.16 34.16
CA GLY A 222 5.06 -3.56 35.56
C GLY A 222 6.37 -3.35 36.34
N GLU A 223 7.53 -3.63 35.72
CA GLU A 223 8.84 -3.37 36.32
C GLU A 223 9.11 -1.87 36.49
N ILE A 224 8.65 -1.03 35.57
CA ILE A 224 8.68 0.44 35.73
C ILE A 224 7.80 0.85 36.91
N THR A 225 6.50 0.57 36.82
CA THR A 225 5.49 1.06 37.77
C THR A 225 5.66 0.50 39.19
N SER A 226 6.35 -0.62 39.34
CA SER A 226 6.73 -1.18 40.64
C SER A 226 7.89 -0.44 41.32
N GLY A 227 8.61 0.43 40.59
CA GLY A 227 9.74 1.21 41.09
C GLY A 227 11.05 0.42 41.12
N SER A 228 11.29 -0.39 40.09
CA SER A 228 12.47 -1.26 40.04
C SER A 228 13.78 -0.49 39.82
N GLU A 229 14.89 -1.13 40.20
CA GLU A 229 16.25 -0.70 39.84
C GLU A 229 16.86 -1.72 38.86
N LEU A 230 17.19 -1.25 37.66
CA LEU A 230 17.88 -2.02 36.62
C LEU A 230 19.33 -1.54 36.53
N VAL A 231 20.29 -2.45 36.75
CA VAL A 231 21.72 -2.13 36.75
C VAL A 231 22.43 -2.93 35.68
N PHE A 232 23.09 -2.25 34.75
CA PHE A 232 23.92 -2.83 33.71
C PHE A 232 25.40 -2.74 34.05
N GLU A 233 26.15 -3.78 33.70
CA GLU A 233 27.61 -3.74 33.61
C GLU A 233 27.99 -3.58 32.14
N MET A 234 28.66 -2.47 31.80
CA MET A 234 29.02 -2.13 30.42
C MET A 234 30.44 -2.58 30.07
N GLY A 235 30.69 -2.87 28.80
CA GLY A 235 31.99 -3.30 28.30
C GLY A 235 32.24 -2.92 26.84
N PRO A 236 33.50 -2.98 26.38
CA PRO A 236 33.88 -2.49 25.05
C PRO A 236 33.67 -3.50 23.91
N ALA A 237 33.42 -4.77 24.24
CA ALA A 237 33.21 -5.83 23.27
C ALA A 237 31.76 -6.35 23.33
N PRO A 238 31.16 -6.74 22.20
CA PRO A 238 29.81 -7.29 22.19
C PRO A 238 29.75 -8.62 22.95
N ASN A 239 28.75 -8.77 23.83
CA ASN A 239 28.46 -10.02 24.51
C ASN A 239 27.27 -10.73 23.84
N TYR A 240 27.55 -11.64 22.92
CA TYR A 240 26.51 -12.41 22.21
C TYR A 240 25.83 -13.50 23.06
N ASN A 241 26.22 -13.66 24.33
CA ASN A 241 25.53 -14.57 25.25
C ASN A 241 24.41 -13.88 26.06
N TRP A 242 24.46 -12.55 26.21
CA TRP A 242 23.43 -11.81 26.97
C TRP A 242 22.23 -11.50 26.07
N GLY A 243 21.01 -11.76 26.56
CA GLY A 243 19.79 -11.54 25.77
C GLY A 243 19.58 -12.50 24.60
N ALA A 244 20.41 -13.55 24.48
CA ALA A 244 20.47 -14.38 23.28
C ALA A 244 19.67 -15.68 23.37
N SER A 245 19.39 -16.20 24.58
CA SER A 245 18.61 -17.43 24.73
C SER A 245 17.13 -17.18 24.36
N GLY A 246 16.40 -18.23 23.96
CA GLY A 246 14.99 -18.08 23.57
C GLY A 246 14.11 -17.45 24.66
N GLU A 247 14.38 -17.75 25.93
CA GLU A 247 13.64 -17.22 27.09
C GLU A 247 14.02 -15.77 27.46
N ASP A 248 15.18 -15.31 26.97
CA ASP A 248 15.70 -13.96 27.24
C ASP A 248 15.31 -12.94 26.17
N ARG A 249 14.85 -13.42 25.01
CA ARG A 249 14.40 -12.58 23.89
C ARG A 249 12.99 -12.04 24.18
N PRO A 250 12.63 -10.90 23.59
CA PRO A 250 11.24 -10.49 23.54
C PRO A 250 10.46 -11.51 22.69
N VAL A 251 9.23 -11.82 23.12
CA VAL A 251 8.35 -12.77 22.43
C VAL A 251 7.07 -12.03 22.09
N THR A 252 6.66 -12.10 20.82
CA THR A 252 5.35 -11.58 20.40
C THR A 252 4.26 -12.61 20.64
N MET A 253 3.00 -12.15 20.69
CA MET A 253 1.86 -13.05 20.86
C MET A 253 1.86 -14.13 19.77
N GLU A 254 1.68 -15.39 20.15
CA GLU A 254 1.46 -16.45 19.17
C GLU A 254 0.09 -16.26 18.50
N PHE A 255 0.11 -15.96 17.20
CA PHE A 255 -1.10 -15.94 16.41
C PHE A 255 -1.41 -17.35 15.92
N ARG A 256 -2.67 -17.79 16.07
CA ARG A 256 -3.13 -18.97 15.33
C ARG A 256 -3.08 -18.63 13.84
N PRO A 257 -2.35 -19.39 13.00
CA PRO A 257 -2.23 -19.05 11.60
C PRO A 257 -3.60 -19.09 10.92
N ALA A 258 -3.84 -18.14 10.03
CA ALA A 258 -5.06 -18.06 9.23
C ALA A 258 -4.81 -18.54 7.81
N VAL A 259 -5.83 -19.12 7.19
CA VAL A 259 -5.86 -19.37 5.74
C VAL A 259 -5.77 -18.02 5.03
N ALA A 260 -4.94 -17.95 3.99
CA ALA A 260 -4.85 -16.81 3.10
C ALA A 260 -6.24 -16.46 2.55
N MET A 261 -6.48 -15.17 2.29
CA MET A 261 -7.74 -14.78 1.67
C MET A 261 -7.86 -15.43 0.29
N PRO A 262 -8.94 -16.17 -0.01
CA PRO A 262 -9.17 -16.64 -1.37
C PRO A 262 -9.46 -15.44 -2.28
N TYR A 263 -9.32 -15.63 -3.58
CA TYR A 263 -9.55 -14.58 -4.56
C TYR A 263 -10.21 -15.12 -5.84
N ILE A 264 -10.81 -14.21 -6.60
CA ILE A 264 -11.41 -14.50 -7.90
C ILE A 264 -10.40 -14.18 -9.02
N LEU A 265 -10.35 -15.00 -10.06
CA LEU A 265 -9.43 -14.79 -11.20
C LEU A 265 -10.01 -13.87 -12.29
N GLN A 266 -11.32 -13.69 -12.32
CA GLN A 266 -12.01 -12.80 -13.25
C GLN A 266 -11.80 -11.35 -12.85
N LYS A 267 -11.46 -10.50 -13.82
CA LYS A 267 -11.19 -9.07 -13.61
C LYS A 267 -12.42 -8.17 -13.83
N ASP A 268 -13.26 -8.52 -14.80
CA ASP A 268 -14.48 -7.76 -15.11
C ASP A 268 -15.67 -8.41 -14.41
N PRO A 269 -16.35 -7.71 -13.49
CA PRO A 269 -17.55 -8.24 -12.84
C PRO A 269 -18.78 -8.25 -13.75
N ASP A 270 -18.75 -7.54 -14.89
CA ASP A 270 -19.89 -7.34 -15.76
C ASP A 270 -19.90 -8.36 -16.92
N PHE A 271 -21.07 -8.95 -17.19
CA PHE A 271 -21.22 -9.97 -18.24
C PHE A 271 -22.60 -9.94 -18.89
N LEU A 272 -22.72 -10.39 -20.15
CA LEU A 272 -24.00 -10.37 -20.88
C LEU A 272 -24.81 -11.66 -20.65
N ASP A 273 -24.30 -12.79 -21.15
CA ASP A 273 -25.01 -14.08 -21.09
C ASP A 273 -24.60 -14.91 -19.88
N SER A 274 -23.28 -15.04 -19.69
CA SER A 274 -22.69 -15.77 -18.58
C SER A 274 -21.23 -15.40 -18.37
N ILE A 275 -20.75 -15.60 -17.15
CA ILE A 275 -19.34 -15.51 -16.78
C ILE A 275 -18.89 -16.82 -16.14
N GLU A 276 -17.69 -17.29 -16.49
CA GLU A 276 -17.07 -18.41 -15.79
C GLU A 276 -16.35 -17.89 -14.54
N ILE A 277 -16.71 -18.41 -13.37
CA ILE A 277 -16.12 -18.05 -12.08
C ILE A 277 -15.04 -19.06 -11.73
N SER A 278 -13.83 -18.55 -11.49
CA SER A 278 -12.67 -19.32 -11.02
C SER A 278 -12.12 -18.68 -9.75
N LEU A 279 -11.97 -19.49 -8.71
CA LEU A 279 -11.50 -19.06 -7.39
C LEU A 279 -10.18 -19.77 -7.07
N ASP A 280 -9.30 -19.08 -6.35
CA ASP A 280 -8.02 -19.64 -5.91
C ASP A 280 -7.64 -19.17 -4.50
N CYS A 281 -6.65 -19.80 -3.88
CA CYS A 281 -6.13 -19.47 -2.56
C CYS A 281 -4.65 -19.82 -2.46
N GLU A 282 -3.83 -18.89 -1.97
CA GLU A 282 -2.38 -19.12 -1.78
C GLU A 282 -2.06 -20.18 -0.70
N THR A 283 -3.02 -20.49 0.18
CA THR A 283 -2.85 -21.59 1.14
C THR A 283 -3.06 -22.92 0.42
N GLU A 284 -1.97 -23.64 0.19
CA GLU A 284 -1.98 -24.96 -0.43
C GLU A 284 -3.01 -25.88 0.23
N GLU A 285 -3.80 -26.59 -0.57
CA GLU A 285 -4.85 -27.52 -0.14
C GLU A 285 -6.02 -26.89 0.66
N ALA A 286 -6.16 -25.56 0.68
CA ALA A 286 -7.33 -24.94 1.28
C ALA A 286 -8.61 -25.27 0.49
N LEU A 287 -9.71 -25.48 1.20
CA LEU A 287 -11.04 -25.70 0.63
C LEU A 287 -11.80 -24.38 0.58
N ILE A 288 -12.34 -24.03 -0.58
CA ILE A 288 -13.11 -22.80 -0.76
C ILE A 288 -14.61 -23.11 -0.71
N TYR A 289 -15.36 -22.27 0.02
CA TYR A 289 -16.82 -22.35 0.15
C TYR A 289 -17.44 -21.01 -0.20
N TYR A 290 -18.57 -21.02 -0.89
CA TYR A 290 -19.18 -19.80 -1.42
C TYR A 290 -20.71 -19.80 -1.35
N THR A 291 -21.26 -18.60 -1.51
CA THR A 291 -22.69 -18.27 -1.66
C THR A 291 -22.84 -17.27 -2.81
N LEU A 292 -23.98 -17.28 -3.49
CA LEU A 292 -24.27 -16.37 -4.62
C LEU A 292 -25.38 -15.34 -4.29
N ASP A 293 -26.07 -15.55 -3.17
CA ASP A 293 -27.19 -14.72 -2.70
C ASP A 293 -26.75 -13.65 -1.70
N GLY A 294 -25.44 -13.49 -1.46
CA GLY A 294 -24.89 -12.54 -0.50
C GLY A 294 -24.95 -12.97 0.96
N SER A 295 -25.45 -14.17 1.28
CA SER A 295 -25.39 -14.72 2.64
C SER A 295 -23.94 -15.04 3.05
N GLU A 296 -23.62 -14.99 4.34
CA GLU A 296 -22.26 -15.30 4.80
C GLU A 296 -21.93 -16.79 4.60
N PRO A 297 -20.83 -17.13 3.88
CA PRO A 297 -20.46 -18.51 3.63
C PRO A 297 -19.91 -19.20 4.89
N THR A 298 -20.10 -20.51 4.96
CA THR A 298 -19.55 -21.40 6.00
C THR A 298 -19.06 -22.70 5.36
N GLU A 299 -18.43 -23.59 6.11
CA GLU A 299 -18.07 -24.95 5.63
C GLU A 299 -19.27 -25.82 5.22
N ARG A 300 -20.51 -25.36 5.49
CA ARG A 300 -21.75 -25.99 5.04
C ARG A 300 -22.29 -25.39 3.74
N SER A 301 -21.72 -24.28 3.27
CA SER A 301 -22.07 -23.64 2.01
C SER A 301 -21.55 -24.46 0.82
N GLN A 302 -21.81 -24.00 -0.40
CA GLN A 302 -21.40 -24.72 -1.59
C GLN A 302 -19.87 -24.75 -1.70
N ALA A 303 -19.28 -25.94 -1.79
CA ALA A 303 -17.85 -26.11 -2.00
C ALA A 303 -17.47 -25.79 -3.45
N TYR A 304 -16.43 -24.99 -3.63
CA TYR A 304 -15.80 -24.77 -4.92
C TYR A 304 -14.89 -25.95 -5.25
N THR A 305 -15.17 -26.63 -6.36
CA THR A 305 -14.44 -27.85 -6.78
C THR A 305 -13.87 -27.74 -8.20
N ALA A 306 -14.44 -26.85 -9.02
CA ALA A 306 -14.00 -26.52 -10.37
C ALA A 306 -14.65 -25.18 -10.77
N PRO A 307 -14.12 -24.50 -11.81
CA PRO A 307 -14.78 -23.35 -12.40
C PRO A 307 -16.24 -23.63 -12.76
N PHE A 308 -17.11 -22.62 -12.60
CA PHE A 308 -18.55 -22.76 -12.89
C PHE A 308 -19.11 -21.53 -13.62
N LEU A 309 -20.13 -21.75 -14.44
CA LEU A 309 -20.81 -20.66 -15.16
C LEU A 309 -21.90 -20.02 -14.29
N LEU A 310 -21.83 -18.69 -14.14
CA LEU A 310 -22.86 -17.86 -13.58
C LEU A 310 -23.64 -17.15 -14.70
N LYS A 311 -24.96 -17.10 -14.58
CA LYS A 311 -25.85 -16.53 -15.63
C LYS A 311 -26.67 -15.32 -15.20
N ASN A 312 -26.69 -15.00 -13.90
CA ASN A 312 -27.49 -13.90 -13.36
C ASN A 312 -26.64 -13.08 -12.41
N SER A 313 -26.96 -11.79 -12.28
CA SER A 313 -26.36 -10.90 -11.28
C SER A 313 -26.39 -11.55 -9.89
N SER A 314 -25.25 -11.52 -9.20
CA SER A 314 -25.08 -12.20 -7.91
C SER A 314 -24.12 -11.42 -7.01
N LEU A 315 -24.31 -11.55 -5.69
CA LEU A 315 -23.30 -11.15 -4.71
C LEU A 315 -22.56 -12.42 -4.27
N LEU A 316 -21.44 -12.69 -4.95
CA LEU A 316 -20.59 -13.82 -4.65
C LEU A 316 -19.84 -13.53 -3.35
N LYS A 317 -20.06 -14.34 -2.31
CA LYS A 317 -19.25 -14.33 -1.10
C LYS A 317 -18.57 -15.66 -0.90
N PHE A 318 -17.30 -15.64 -0.49
CA PHE A 318 -16.53 -16.87 -0.34
C PHE A 318 -15.47 -16.78 0.74
N ILE A 319 -15.15 -17.94 1.32
CA ILE A 319 -14.12 -18.15 2.35
C ILE A 319 -13.27 -19.36 1.96
N ALA A 320 -12.08 -19.45 2.53
CA ALA A 320 -11.22 -20.62 2.46
C ALA A 320 -10.97 -21.20 3.86
N THR A 321 -10.92 -22.52 3.98
CA THR A 321 -10.65 -23.25 5.22
C THR A 321 -9.56 -24.30 5.03
N LYS A 322 -8.81 -24.57 6.10
CA LYS A 322 -7.84 -25.66 6.19
C LYS A 322 -7.77 -26.12 7.65
N GLU A 323 -7.74 -27.44 7.86
CA GLU A 323 -7.71 -28.01 9.20
C GLU A 323 -6.51 -27.47 10.02
N GLY A 324 -6.74 -27.16 11.29
CA GLY A 324 -5.75 -26.55 12.18
C GLY A 324 -5.60 -25.02 12.05
N LEU A 325 -5.99 -24.42 10.92
CA LEU A 325 -5.89 -22.98 10.69
C LEU A 325 -7.18 -22.24 11.08
N LEU A 326 -7.10 -20.93 11.23
CA LEU A 326 -8.30 -20.07 11.24
C LEU A 326 -8.84 -19.93 9.81
N THR A 327 -10.15 -20.02 9.63
CA THR A 327 -10.84 -19.67 8.38
C THR A 327 -10.40 -18.29 7.88
N SER A 328 -10.36 -18.09 6.56
CA SER A 328 -10.09 -16.77 5.98
C SER A 328 -11.16 -15.75 6.39
N LEU A 329 -10.93 -14.46 6.11
CA LEU A 329 -12.07 -13.53 6.05
C LEU A 329 -12.95 -13.84 4.84
N THR A 330 -14.23 -13.45 4.93
CA THR A 330 -15.14 -13.44 3.79
C THR A 330 -14.68 -12.42 2.76
N VAL A 331 -14.50 -12.87 1.52
CA VAL A 331 -14.36 -12.02 0.33
C VAL A 331 -15.72 -11.87 -0.32
N ALA A 332 -16.02 -10.70 -0.85
CA ALA A 332 -17.31 -10.37 -1.46
C ALA A 332 -17.10 -9.66 -2.79
N GLU A 333 -17.66 -10.23 -3.85
CA GLU A 333 -17.57 -9.73 -5.23
C GLU A 333 -18.97 -9.55 -5.79
N LYS A 334 -19.25 -8.36 -6.33
CA LYS A 334 -20.53 -8.07 -6.98
C LYS A 334 -20.38 -8.34 -8.47
N LEU A 335 -21.11 -9.32 -8.98
CA LEU A 335 -21.11 -9.71 -10.39
C LEU A 335 -22.41 -9.25 -11.03
N ASN A 336 -22.35 -8.49 -12.12
CA ASN A 336 -23.53 -7.89 -12.74
C ASN A 336 -23.77 -8.49 -14.13
N GLN A 337 -24.94 -9.12 -14.29
CA GLN A 337 -25.47 -9.38 -15.60
C GLN A 337 -25.96 -8.06 -16.21
N LEU A 338 -25.45 -7.73 -17.39
CA LEU A 338 -25.82 -6.56 -18.15
C LEU A 338 -27.11 -6.82 -18.92
N GLU A 339 -27.96 -5.80 -18.99
CA GLU A 339 -29.10 -5.73 -19.89
C GLU A 339 -28.79 -4.73 -21.01
N PHE A 340 -29.26 -5.00 -22.21
CA PHE A 340 -29.07 -4.08 -23.34
C PHE A 340 -29.78 -2.75 -23.08
N GLU A 341 -29.03 -1.65 -23.17
CA GLU A 341 -29.61 -0.32 -23.05
C GLU A 341 -30.58 0.00 -24.19
N GLU A 342 -31.61 0.78 -23.88
CA GLU A 342 -32.60 1.29 -24.85
C GLU A 342 -32.21 2.68 -25.39
N PHE A 343 -30.96 2.85 -25.80
CA PHE A 343 -30.47 4.09 -26.40
C PHE A 343 -31.07 4.37 -27.78
N HIS A 344 -31.15 5.65 -28.14
CA HIS A 344 -31.60 6.08 -29.44
C HIS A 344 -30.60 5.68 -30.53
N ASN A 345 -31.01 4.78 -31.41
CA ASN A 345 -30.21 4.39 -32.56
C ASN A 345 -30.39 5.39 -33.72
N TYR A 346 -29.34 6.16 -34.00
CA TYR A 346 -29.27 7.18 -35.05
C TYR A 346 -28.95 6.60 -36.45
N GLU A 347 -29.05 5.29 -36.64
CA GLU A 347 -28.84 4.64 -37.94
C GLU A 347 -29.79 5.23 -39.01
N GLY A 348 -29.23 5.50 -40.19
CA GLY A 348 -29.96 6.17 -41.29
C GLY A 348 -29.82 7.70 -41.31
N THR A 349 -29.26 8.31 -40.27
CA THR A 349 -28.88 9.73 -40.28
C THR A 349 -27.76 9.98 -41.30
N THR A 350 -27.81 11.11 -41.99
CA THR A 350 -26.75 11.51 -42.94
C THR A 350 -25.55 12.04 -42.18
N MET A 351 -24.43 11.33 -42.23
CA MET A 351 -23.24 11.64 -41.42
C MET A 351 -21.96 11.75 -42.26
N ALA A 352 -20.95 12.41 -41.70
CA ALA A 352 -19.57 12.48 -42.17
C ALA A 352 -18.63 11.83 -41.14
N GLN A 353 -17.43 11.43 -41.57
CA GLN A 353 -16.45 10.78 -40.70
C GLN A 353 -15.84 11.79 -39.70
N GLY A 354 -15.56 11.32 -38.48
CA GLY A 354 -14.94 12.12 -37.41
C GLY A 354 -15.95 12.80 -36.49
N LEU A 355 -15.47 13.44 -35.44
CA LEU A 355 -16.23 14.19 -34.44
C LEU A 355 -16.18 15.68 -34.76
N GLU A 356 -17.23 16.41 -34.41
CA GLU A 356 -17.14 17.86 -34.26
C GLU A 356 -16.36 18.19 -32.99
N TYR A 357 -15.57 19.27 -33.01
CA TYR A 357 -14.95 19.78 -31.81
C TYR A 357 -15.13 21.29 -31.67
N ARG A 358 -15.13 21.73 -30.42
CA ARG A 358 -14.98 23.13 -30.01
C ARG A 358 -13.77 23.21 -29.10
N TYR A 359 -12.83 24.11 -29.42
CA TYR A 359 -11.60 24.34 -28.68
C TYR A 359 -11.68 25.67 -27.92
N TYR A 360 -11.13 25.66 -26.72
CA TYR A 360 -11.21 26.74 -25.74
C TYR A 360 -9.84 26.99 -25.11
N GLU A 361 -9.57 28.23 -24.74
CA GLU A 361 -8.40 28.63 -23.93
C GLU A 361 -8.89 29.45 -22.74
N ASN A 362 -8.98 28.82 -21.57
CA ASN A 362 -9.40 29.46 -20.33
C ASN A 362 -8.97 28.63 -19.11
N ASN A 363 -8.81 29.30 -17.98
CA ASN A 363 -8.54 28.64 -16.71
C ASN A 363 -9.87 28.20 -16.08
N VAL A 364 -10.17 26.91 -16.19
CA VAL A 364 -11.37 26.27 -15.60
C VAL A 364 -10.94 25.14 -14.68
N MET A 365 -11.75 24.89 -13.66
CA MET A 365 -11.51 23.80 -12.68
C MET A 365 -12.52 22.66 -12.80
N PHE A 366 -13.61 22.87 -13.55
CA PHE A 366 -14.66 21.87 -13.76
C PHE A 366 -15.23 21.97 -15.19
N VAL A 367 -15.67 20.85 -15.75
CA VAL A 367 -16.18 20.81 -17.14
C VAL A 367 -17.37 21.76 -17.36
N GLY A 368 -18.19 21.98 -16.34
CA GLY A 368 -19.36 22.87 -16.39
C GLY A 368 -18.99 24.34 -16.63
N GLU A 369 -17.77 24.75 -16.27
CA GLU A 369 -17.27 26.11 -16.50
C GLU A 369 -16.86 26.34 -17.96
N LEU A 370 -16.58 25.27 -18.71
CA LEU A 370 -16.15 25.34 -20.11
C LEU A 370 -17.33 25.63 -21.06
N LEU A 371 -18.50 25.04 -20.78
CA LEU A 371 -19.70 25.10 -21.63
C LEU A 371 -20.25 26.50 -21.92
N PRO A 372 -20.32 27.46 -20.96
CA PRO A 372 -20.82 28.81 -21.24
C PRO A 372 -19.82 29.70 -21.99
N LEU A 373 -18.56 29.26 -22.16
CA LEU A 373 -17.54 30.03 -22.85
C LEU A 373 -17.77 30.04 -24.36
N LYS A 374 -17.21 31.06 -25.02
CA LYS A 374 -17.17 31.12 -26.48
C LYS A 374 -15.95 30.33 -26.98
N PRO A 375 -16.11 29.35 -27.88
CA PRO A 375 -14.98 28.63 -28.44
C PRO A 375 -14.12 29.56 -29.30
N ILE A 376 -12.81 29.33 -29.29
CA ILE A 376 -11.84 30.06 -30.10
C ILE A 376 -11.65 29.41 -31.47
N GLU A 377 -11.94 28.11 -31.57
CA GLU A 377 -11.92 27.35 -32.81
C GLU A 377 -12.98 26.25 -32.77
N THR A 378 -13.52 25.95 -33.94
CA THR A 378 -14.46 24.85 -34.16
C THR A 378 -14.08 24.12 -35.43
N GLY A 379 -14.20 22.80 -35.45
CA GLY A 379 -13.85 22.02 -36.63
C GLY A 379 -14.27 20.57 -36.50
N THR A 380 -13.63 19.72 -37.30
CA THR A 380 -13.80 18.27 -37.24
C THR A 380 -12.46 17.60 -36.95
N ILE A 381 -12.51 16.49 -36.22
CA ILE A 381 -11.32 15.71 -35.81
C ILE A 381 -11.62 14.22 -35.94
N SER A 382 -10.61 13.41 -36.23
CA SER A 382 -10.82 11.99 -36.53
C SER A 382 -11.08 11.12 -35.29
N HIS A 383 -10.64 11.56 -34.11
CA HIS A 383 -10.75 10.85 -32.82
C HIS A 383 -10.62 11.85 -31.66
N PHE A 384 -10.84 11.40 -30.42
CA PHE A 384 -10.66 12.21 -29.21
C PHE A 384 -9.17 12.52 -29.00
N SER A 385 -8.70 13.65 -29.54
CA SER A 385 -7.27 14.02 -29.52
C SER A 385 -7.04 15.48 -29.16
N ILE A 386 -5.94 15.70 -28.45
CA ILE A 386 -5.43 17.00 -28.00
C ILE A 386 -4.07 17.33 -28.65
N GLU A 387 -3.70 16.62 -29.72
CA GLU A 387 -2.43 16.85 -30.42
C GLU A 387 -2.37 18.22 -31.11
N ASP A 388 -3.51 18.69 -31.64
CA ASP A 388 -3.64 19.98 -32.33
C ASP A 388 -3.88 21.18 -31.39
N ARG A 389 -3.66 21.01 -30.08
CA ARG A 389 -3.79 22.09 -29.10
C ARG A 389 -2.80 23.23 -29.38
N LYS A 390 -3.17 24.45 -29.02
CA LYS A 390 -2.36 25.66 -29.27
C LYS A 390 -1.53 26.10 -28.06
N THR A 391 -1.83 25.54 -26.89
CA THR A 391 -1.14 25.80 -25.62
C THR A 391 -1.06 24.51 -24.81
N ASP A 392 -0.02 24.39 -23.98
CA ASP A 392 0.14 23.30 -23.02
C ASP A 392 -0.49 23.61 -21.66
N MET A 393 -1.10 24.79 -21.51
CA MET A 393 -1.77 25.23 -20.28
C MET A 393 -3.14 25.83 -20.59
N TYR A 394 -4.13 25.55 -19.73
CA TYR A 394 -5.43 26.22 -19.72
C TYR A 394 -6.19 26.13 -21.04
N PHE A 395 -6.44 24.91 -21.50
CA PHE A 395 -7.26 24.67 -22.68
C PHE A 395 -8.35 23.64 -22.43
N GLY A 396 -9.33 23.58 -23.32
CA GLY A 396 -10.36 22.55 -23.27
C GLY A 396 -10.91 22.20 -24.64
N TYR A 397 -11.47 21.00 -24.72
CA TYR A 397 -12.16 20.50 -25.89
C TYR A 397 -13.56 20.04 -25.49
N VAL A 398 -14.53 20.36 -26.33
CA VAL A 398 -15.84 19.71 -26.33
C VAL A 398 -15.95 18.96 -27.66
N TYR A 399 -15.98 17.64 -27.60
CA TYR A 399 -16.17 16.77 -28.74
C TYR A 399 -17.63 16.34 -28.81
N ASN A 400 -18.21 16.40 -30.00
CA ASN A 400 -19.58 15.99 -30.26
C ASN A 400 -19.66 15.06 -31.47
N GLY A 401 -20.42 13.97 -31.36
CA GLY A 401 -20.62 13.07 -32.48
C GLY A 401 -21.32 11.77 -32.15
N PHE A 402 -21.02 10.75 -32.94
CA PHE A 402 -21.66 9.46 -32.92
C PHE A 402 -20.63 8.34 -33.06
N ILE A 403 -20.90 7.23 -32.39
CA ILE A 403 -20.14 5.99 -32.51
C ILE A 403 -20.99 4.90 -33.15
N ARG A 404 -20.40 4.15 -34.09
CA ARG A 404 -21.00 2.95 -34.66
C ARG A 404 -20.57 1.72 -33.89
N ILE A 405 -21.55 1.02 -33.32
CA ILE A 405 -21.40 -0.27 -32.67
C ILE A 405 -21.56 -1.37 -33.73
N PRO A 406 -20.52 -2.18 -34.00
CA PRO A 406 -20.52 -3.11 -35.14
C PRO A 406 -21.44 -4.32 -34.95
N GLU A 407 -21.60 -4.79 -33.72
CA GLU A 407 -22.42 -5.95 -33.35
C GLU A 407 -22.96 -5.84 -31.92
N ASP A 408 -24.00 -6.61 -31.62
CA ASP A 408 -24.57 -6.69 -30.28
C ASP A 408 -23.54 -7.27 -29.30
N GLY A 409 -23.36 -6.65 -28.14
CA GLY A 409 -22.55 -7.24 -27.08
C GLY A 409 -22.19 -6.29 -25.95
N ALA A 410 -21.32 -6.77 -25.05
CA ALA A 410 -20.75 -5.97 -23.98
C ALA A 410 -19.55 -5.16 -24.50
N TYR A 411 -19.56 -3.87 -24.25
CA TYR A 411 -18.49 -2.94 -24.60
C TYR A 411 -17.99 -2.25 -23.34
N THR A 412 -16.67 -2.25 -23.16
CA THR A 412 -16.01 -1.49 -22.10
C THR A 412 -15.40 -0.24 -22.71
N PHE A 413 -15.80 0.94 -22.26
CA PHE A 413 -15.14 2.19 -22.63
C PHE A 413 -14.15 2.58 -21.54
N TYR A 414 -12.99 3.07 -21.96
CA TYR A 414 -11.91 3.53 -21.11
C TYR A 414 -11.69 5.00 -21.42
N ASN A 415 -11.70 5.83 -20.39
CA ASN A 415 -11.40 7.24 -20.48
C ASN A 415 -10.12 7.51 -19.67
N LYS A 416 -9.04 7.86 -20.36
CA LYS A 416 -7.75 8.18 -19.74
C LYS A 416 -7.47 9.66 -19.90
N THR A 417 -7.60 10.41 -18.81
CA THR A 417 -7.34 11.86 -18.79
C THR A 417 -6.47 12.25 -17.62
N ASN A 418 -5.75 13.37 -17.76
CA ASN A 418 -5.33 14.18 -16.63
C ASN A 418 -6.30 15.37 -16.54
N ASP A 419 -6.40 16.00 -15.35
CA ASP A 419 -7.43 16.99 -15.07
C ASP A 419 -8.83 16.50 -15.45
N GLY A 420 -9.79 17.39 -15.64
CA GLY A 420 -11.17 16.98 -15.69
C GLY A 420 -11.65 16.53 -17.07
N SER A 421 -12.43 15.45 -17.08
CA SER A 421 -13.25 15.09 -18.23
C SER A 421 -14.56 14.41 -17.87
N ILE A 422 -15.56 14.53 -18.75
CA ILE A 422 -16.77 13.70 -18.71
C ILE A 422 -17.04 13.14 -20.10
N LEU A 423 -17.14 11.81 -20.19
CA LEU A 423 -17.58 11.07 -21.38
C LEU A 423 -19.08 10.82 -21.26
N TYR A 424 -19.83 11.16 -22.30
CA TYR A 424 -21.27 10.95 -22.41
C TYR A 424 -21.57 9.90 -23.47
N LEU A 425 -22.62 9.12 -23.24
CA LEU A 425 -23.16 8.15 -24.18
C LEU A 425 -24.67 8.36 -24.25
N ASP A 426 -25.19 8.57 -25.46
CA ASP A 426 -26.58 8.96 -25.72
C ASP A 426 -27.10 10.17 -24.92
N GLY A 427 -26.20 11.11 -24.60
CA GLY A 427 -26.52 12.31 -23.82
C GLY A 427 -26.57 12.10 -22.30
N GLU A 428 -26.36 10.88 -21.83
CA GLU A 428 -26.22 10.57 -20.41
C GLU A 428 -24.75 10.57 -19.99
N GLU A 429 -24.48 11.03 -18.77
CA GLU A 429 -23.15 10.98 -18.17
C GLU A 429 -22.72 9.50 -18.01
N PHE A 430 -21.67 9.10 -18.73
CA PHE A 430 -21.25 7.71 -18.76
C PHE A 430 -20.03 7.45 -17.87
N ILE A 431 -18.97 8.23 -18.05
CA ILE A 431 -17.75 8.22 -17.20
C ILE A 431 -17.45 9.66 -16.77
N ASN A 432 -17.44 9.89 -15.46
CA ASN A 432 -17.16 11.20 -14.87
C ASN A 432 -15.81 11.18 -14.16
N MET A 433 -14.91 12.02 -14.65
CA MET A 433 -13.58 12.27 -14.12
C MET A 433 -13.38 13.78 -13.97
N ASP A 434 -14.40 14.52 -13.52
CA ASP A 434 -14.32 15.97 -13.37
C ASP A 434 -13.39 16.38 -12.20
N GLY A 435 -12.80 17.58 -12.32
CA GLY A 435 -11.83 18.10 -11.36
C GLY A 435 -10.37 17.76 -11.67
N GLY A 436 -9.44 18.51 -11.07
CA GLY A 436 -8.00 18.36 -11.29
C GLY A 436 -7.43 17.07 -10.68
N HIS A 437 -6.71 16.28 -11.48
CA HIS A 437 -6.07 15.03 -11.06
C HIS A 437 -4.92 14.61 -11.99
N PRO A 438 -3.95 13.81 -11.53
CA PRO A 438 -2.95 13.23 -12.41
C PRO A 438 -3.57 12.32 -13.47
N ALA A 439 -2.81 12.03 -14.53
CA ALA A 439 -3.24 11.15 -15.60
C ALA A 439 -3.56 9.74 -15.06
N HIS A 440 -4.83 9.34 -15.11
CA HIS A 440 -5.26 7.99 -14.77
C HIS A 440 -6.41 7.57 -15.69
N GLU A 441 -6.81 6.31 -15.63
CA GLU A 441 -7.84 5.74 -16.50
C GLU A 441 -8.99 5.19 -15.67
N VAL A 442 -10.22 5.53 -16.07
CA VAL A 442 -11.45 4.95 -15.55
C VAL A 442 -12.15 4.23 -16.69
N TYR A 443 -12.84 3.13 -16.38
CA TYR A 443 -13.60 2.38 -17.37
C TYR A 443 -15.01 2.05 -16.89
N LYS A 444 -15.90 1.78 -17.84
CA LYS A 444 -17.26 1.30 -17.58
C LYS A 444 -17.70 0.36 -18.70
N THR A 445 -18.29 -0.78 -18.32
CA THR A 445 -18.84 -1.77 -19.25
C THR A 445 -20.34 -1.57 -19.41
N ILE A 446 -20.86 -1.75 -20.63
CA ILE A 446 -22.26 -1.57 -21.00
C ILE A 446 -22.65 -2.58 -22.09
N ALA A 447 -23.90 -3.04 -22.09
CA ALA A 447 -24.43 -3.85 -23.19
C ALA A 447 -25.11 -2.96 -24.24
N LEU A 448 -24.61 -3.01 -25.47
CA LEU A 448 -25.12 -2.22 -26.59
C LEU A 448 -25.52 -3.14 -27.74
N LYS A 449 -26.67 -2.85 -28.36
CA LYS A 449 -27.03 -3.45 -29.64
C LYS A 449 -26.21 -2.81 -30.75
N LYS A 450 -26.10 -3.51 -31.88
CA LYS A 450 -25.59 -2.96 -33.13
C LYS A 450 -26.39 -1.71 -33.51
N GLY A 451 -25.69 -0.63 -33.81
CA GLY A 451 -26.33 0.63 -34.13
C GLY A 451 -25.36 1.80 -34.17
N VAL A 452 -25.91 3.01 -34.22
CA VAL A 452 -25.17 4.27 -34.13
C VAL A 452 -25.73 5.07 -32.97
N TYR A 453 -24.89 5.46 -32.03
CA TYR A 453 -25.30 6.17 -30.80
C TYR A 453 -24.50 7.45 -30.64
N LYS A 454 -25.06 8.46 -29.96
CA LYS A 454 -24.29 9.66 -29.63
C LYS A 454 -23.16 9.34 -28.67
N ILE A 455 -22.00 9.93 -28.91
CA ILE A 455 -20.85 9.91 -28.01
C ILE A 455 -20.25 11.31 -27.96
N ASP A 456 -20.12 11.85 -26.75
CA ASP A 456 -19.58 13.19 -26.54
C ASP A 456 -18.54 13.15 -25.43
N GLN A 457 -17.57 14.07 -25.45
CA GLN A 457 -16.63 14.23 -24.34
C GLN A 457 -16.37 15.71 -24.09
N ILE A 458 -16.35 16.11 -22.83
CA ILE A 458 -15.85 17.42 -22.40
C ILE A 458 -14.56 17.18 -21.64
N TYR A 459 -13.49 17.90 -21.98
CA TYR A 459 -12.17 17.80 -21.36
C TYR A 459 -11.59 19.20 -21.14
N PHE A 460 -10.90 19.40 -20.02
CA PHE A 460 -10.07 20.59 -19.79
C PHE A 460 -8.70 20.24 -19.19
N GLN A 461 -7.74 21.16 -19.35
CA GLN A 461 -6.36 21.04 -18.90
C GLN A 461 -5.95 22.30 -18.12
N MET A 462 -5.36 22.12 -16.94
CA MET A 462 -4.92 23.19 -16.03
C MET A 462 -3.40 23.44 -16.07
N GLY A 463 -2.61 22.53 -16.61
CA GLY A 463 -1.17 22.61 -16.81
C GLY A 463 -0.42 21.34 -16.36
N GLY A 464 0.85 21.22 -16.73
CA GLY A 464 1.66 20.04 -16.40
C GLY A 464 1.63 18.99 -17.52
N GLY A 465 1.54 17.71 -17.16
CA GLY A 465 1.43 16.62 -18.13
C GLY A 465 0.03 16.57 -18.75
N PHE A 466 -0.08 16.29 -20.05
CA PHE A 466 -1.34 16.25 -20.78
C PHE A 466 -1.68 14.85 -21.29
N MET A 467 -2.93 14.45 -21.13
CA MET A 467 -3.46 13.15 -21.49
C MET A 467 -4.96 13.29 -21.77
N ASN A 468 -5.38 12.94 -22.98
CA ASN A 468 -6.78 12.65 -23.28
C ASN A 468 -6.82 11.50 -24.28
N LYS A 469 -7.38 10.37 -23.88
CA LYS A 469 -7.52 9.19 -24.73
C LYS A 469 -8.77 8.42 -24.36
N VAL A 470 -9.62 8.20 -25.36
CA VAL A 470 -10.81 7.35 -25.23
C VAL A 470 -10.59 6.06 -26.00
N SER A 471 -10.61 4.94 -25.28
CA SER A 471 -10.43 3.59 -25.82
C SER A 471 -11.65 2.74 -25.54
N TRP A 472 -11.77 1.61 -26.24
CA TRP A 472 -12.83 0.66 -26.02
C TRP A 472 -12.38 -0.78 -26.24
N LYS A 473 -13.12 -1.70 -25.66
CA LYS A 473 -13.05 -3.14 -25.86
C LYS A 473 -14.47 -3.61 -26.19
N GLY A 474 -14.61 -4.60 -27.06
CA GLY A 474 -15.91 -5.14 -27.43
C GLY A 474 -15.80 -6.58 -27.92
N PRO A 475 -16.90 -7.17 -28.41
CA PRO A 475 -16.89 -8.53 -28.92
C PRO A 475 -15.88 -8.67 -30.08
N GLY A 476 -15.02 -9.68 -29.99
CA GLY A 476 -14.05 -9.99 -31.04
C GLY A 476 -12.81 -9.08 -31.12
N PHE A 477 -12.61 -8.11 -30.21
CA PHE A 477 -11.39 -7.30 -30.18
C PHE A 477 -10.97 -6.88 -28.78
N GLU A 478 -9.65 -6.83 -28.57
CA GLU A 478 -9.04 -6.33 -27.33
C GLU A 478 -9.07 -4.80 -27.25
N LYS A 479 -8.78 -4.27 -26.06
CA LYS A 479 -8.74 -2.82 -25.80
C LYS A 479 -7.90 -2.09 -26.86
N THR A 480 -8.54 -1.17 -27.56
CA THR A 480 -7.92 -0.29 -28.56
C THR A 480 -8.47 1.12 -28.43
N GLU A 481 -7.72 2.13 -28.88
CA GLU A 481 -8.30 3.46 -29.07
C GLU A 481 -9.47 3.38 -30.06
N ILE A 482 -10.52 4.17 -29.84
CA ILE A 482 -11.69 4.15 -30.72
C ILE A 482 -11.26 4.61 -32.11
N PRO A 483 -11.32 3.75 -33.13
CA PRO A 483 -10.77 4.09 -34.43
C PRO A 483 -11.64 5.12 -35.14
N ALA A 484 -11.00 6.01 -35.90
CA ALA A 484 -11.71 7.03 -36.67
C ALA A 484 -12.83 6.46 -37.54
N SER A 485 -12.69 5.23 -38.05
CA SER A 485 -13.65 4.52 -38.89
C SER A 485 -15.03 4.28 -38.26
N VAL A 486 -15.15 4.33 -36.93
CA VAL A 486 -16.43 4.17 -36.23
C VAL A 486 -16.97 5.47 -35.64
N LEU A 487 -16.29 6.60 -35.83
CA LEU A 487 -16.70 7.91 -35.34
C LEU A 487 -17.26 8.80 -36.45
N PHE A 488 -18.36 9.48 -36.15
CA PHE A 488 -19.11 10.27 -37.13
C PHE A 488 -19.69 11.55 -36.50
N HIS A 489 -20.02 12.52 -37.34
CA HIS A 489 -20.78 13.71 -36.98
C HIS A 489 -21.92 13.92 -38.00
N GLU A 490 -22.94 14.67 -37.59
CA GLU A 490 -24.06 15.03 -38.46
C GLU A 490 -23.58 15.97 -39.59
N LYS A 491 -24.08 15.77 -40.81
CA LYS A 491 -23.67 16.54 -42.00
C LYS A 491 -24.44 17.83 -42.20
#